data_AF-A0A9W4GYW2-F1
#
_entry.id   AF-A0A9W4GYW2-F1
#
_cell.length_a   1.000
_cell.length_b   1.000
_cell.length_c   1.000
_cell.angle_alpha   90.00
_cell.angle_beta   90.00
_cell.angle_gamma   90.00
#
_symmetry.space_group_name_H-M   'P 1'
#
loop_
_entity.id
_entity.type
_entity.pdbx_description
1 polymer ?
#
loop_
_entity_poly.entity_id
_entity_poly.type
_entity_poly.pdbx_seq_one_letter_code
_entity_poly.pdbx_strand_id
1 'polypeptide(L)'
;MALTAETAANQAGAPLGVVGTNGPGDAFRAHLNPEAAHPGNAVFVPFTGFDTLHEFRSMATGVNVDGRVEVFAIDRIGQLWHRFQIVAGADSSFSPWAKFDSSAFVSVSVARNQNGALQVFASNASGQVFTRTQVLSSDTFPTPANPKPAVDTWTPWAALTNGWISQVAAATNSLGRIELFGLGIGGVLFQRQQLKPNATDPSTAGTWSEWAPVNHAPAHLREISVTTAPATGRALFLAGLTDSFQLFEAMKLTDTFSDADFTHWGQVPAGIRHIAVGNEAGSSGAVQMIGTNSAGSVLRNSVPDRVGGTIDAVVPTPPSTAWTTLPGRQLGVFTS
;
A
#
# COMPACT_ATOMS: atom_id res chain seq x y z
N MET A 1 8.16 -12.89 -3.76
CA MET A 1 7.03 -12.72 -2.83
C MET A 1 6.80 -11.24 -2.63
N ALA A 2 5.56 -10.78 -2.81
CA ALA A 2 5.11 -9.41 -2.62
C ALA A 2 3.95 -9.41 -1.62
N LEU A 3 3.79 -8.35 -0.84
CA LEU A 3 2.70 -8.22 0.11
C LEU A 3 2.15 -6.80 0.05
N THR A 4 0.83 -6.67 -0.01
CA THR A 4 0.14 -5.40 0.14
C THR A 4 -1.10 -5.58 1.01
N ALA A 5 -1.45 -4.54 1.77
CA ALA A 5 -2.63 -4.53 2.62
C ALA A 5 -3.63 -3.53 2.03
N GLU A 6 -4.88 -3.93 1.94
CA GLU A 6 -5.96 -3.09 1.41
C GLU A 6 -6.83 -2.61 2.57
N THR A 7 -6.90 -1.30 2.76
CA THR A 7 -7.96 -0.72 3.58
C THR A 7 -9.19 -0.59 2.68
N ALA A 8 -10.19 -1.46 2.84
CA ALA A 8 -11.49 -1.27 2.20
C ALA A 8 -12.20 -0.08 2.86
N ALA A 9 -11.87 1.14 2.43
CA ALA A 9 -12.33 2.37 3.07
C ALA A 9 -13.82 2.68 2.89
N ASN A 10 -14.61 1.83 2.22
CA ASN A 10 -15.94 2.24 1.74
C ASN A 10 -17.14 1.47 2.32
N GLN A 11 -17.01 0.66 3.38
CA GLN A 11 -18.16 0.37 4.25
C GLN A 11 -17.75 0.40 5.72
N ALA A 12 -18.57 1.04 6.55
CA ALA A 12 -18.47 0.87 8.00
C ALA A 12 -18.61 -0.63 8.31
N GLY A 13 -17.56 -1.24 8.85
CA GLY A 13 -17.51 -2.69 9.10
C GLY A 13 -17.00 -3.57 7.94
N ALA A 14 -16.38 -3.00 6.89
CA ALA A 14 -15.72 -3.80 5.84
C ALA A 14 -14.43 -4.47 6.37
N PRO A 15 -14.15 -5.74 6.03
CA PRO A 15 -12.92 -6.40 6.42
C PRO A 15 -11.66 -5.72 5.87
N LEU A 16 -10.57 -5.68 6.65
CA LEU A 16 -9.24 -5.38 6.11
C LEU A 16 -8.87 -6.52 5.17
N GLY A 17 -8.62 -6.23 3.91
CA GLY A 17 -8.14 -7.25 3.00
C GLY A 17 -6.63 -7.22 2.87
N VAL A 18 -6.07 -8.35 2.48
CA VAL A 18 -4.63 -8.51 2.25
C VAL A 18 -4.48 -9.16 0.91
N VAL A 19 -3.70 -8.55 0.02
CA VAL A 19 -3.36 -9.13 -1.27
C VAL A 19 -1.85 -9.39 -1.26
N GLY A 20 -1.44 -10.65 -1.41
CA GLY A 20 -0.04 -11.05 -1.41
C GLY A 20 0.28 -11.99 -2.55
N THR A 21 1.55 -12.22 -2.82
CA THR A 21 2.00 -13.32 -3.69
C THR A 21 2.72 -14.38 -2.89
N ASN A 22 2.80 -15.61 -3.38
CA ASN A 22 3.66 -16.66 -2.81
C ASN A 22 5.09 -16.61 -3.38
N GLY A 23 5.90 -17.63 -3.09
CA GLY A 23 7.26 -17.79 -3.64
C GLY A 23 7.30 -17.78 -5.18
N PRO A 24 6.46 -18.60 -5.87
CA PRO A 24 6.26 -18.55 -7.32
C PRO A 24 5.77 -17.21 -7.87
N GLY A 25 4.99 -16.45 -7.11
CA GLY A 25 4.40 -15.17 -7.54
C GLY A 25 2.91 -15.27 -7.88
N ASP A 26 2.26 -16.38 -7.54
CA ASP A 26 0.80 -16.52 -7.62
C ASP A 26 0.19 -15.52 -6.64
N ALA A 27 -0.83 -14.77 -7.06
CA ALA A 27 -1.48 -13.83 -6.17
C ALA A 27 -2.48 -14.57 -5.26
N PHE A 28 -2.74 -14.00 -4.10
CA PHE A 28 -3.68 -14.49 -3.10
C PHE A 28 -4.34 -13.30 -2.42
N ARG A 29 -5.62 -13.44 -2.06
CA ARG A 29 -6.35 -12.46 -1.25
C ARG A 29 -6.90 -13.12 0.00
N ALA A 30 -6.86 -12.40 1.11
CA ALA A 30 -7.51 -12.78 2.35
C ALA A 30 -8.24 -11.57 2.96
N HIS A 31 -9.18 -11.86 3.86
CA HIS A 31 -9.97 -10.85 4.57
C HIS A 31 -9.86 -11.07 6.08
N LEU A 32 -9.77 -9.97 6.81
CA LEU A 32 -9.85 -9.90 8.26
C LEU A 32 -11.17 -9.20 8.60
N ASN A 33 -12.18 -9.99 8.97
CA ASN A 33 -13.45 -9.43 9.45
C ASN A 33 -13.21 -8.64 10.74
N PRO A 34 -13.82 -7.44 10.88
CA PRO A 34 -13.54 -6.57 12.00
C PRO A 34 -14.01 -7.16 13.32
N GLU A 35 -13.25 -6.84 14.38
CA GLU A 35 -13.43 -7.31 15.77
C GLU A 35 -14.86 -7.09 16.32
N ALA A 36 -15.60 -6.11 15.78
CA ALA A 36 -16.97 -5.78 16.19
C ALA A 36 -18.00 -6.90 15.93
N ALA A 37 -17.74 -7.83 15.02
CA ALA A 37 -18.66 -8.95 14.77
C ALA A 37 -18.43 -10.12 15.75
N HIS A 38 -17.18 -10.36 16.19
CA HIS A 38 -16.83 -11.46 17.08
C HIS A 38 -15.56 -11.15 17.90
N PRO A 39 -15.68 -10.76 19.18
CA PRO A 39 -14.53 -10.58 20.07
C PRO A 39 -13.70 -11.87 20.14
N GLY A 40 -12.43 -11.80 19.74
CA GLY A 40 -11.50 -12.94 19.78
C GLY A 40 -11.60 -13.94 18.63
N ASN A 41 -12.40 -13.67 17.58
CA ASN A 41 -12.62 -14.63 16.49
C ASN A 41 -12.59 -13.97 15.10
N ALA A 42 -11.55 -13.17 14.81
CA ALA A 42 -11.28 -12.72 13.45
C ALA A 42 -11.16 -13.95 12.53
N VAL A 43 -12.20 -14.22 11.74
CA VAL A 43 -12.18 -15.33 10.79
C VAL A 43 -11.37 -14.87 9.59
N PHE A 44 -10.14 -15.35 9.52
CA PHE A 44 -9.33 -15.25 8.32
C PHE A 44 -9.97 -16.12 7.25
N VAL A 45 -10.48 -15.51 6.18
CA VAL A 45 -10.89 -16.28 5.00
C VAL A 45 -9.58 -16.83 4.40
N PRO A 46 -9.41 -18.16 4.30
CA PRO A 46 -8.18 -18.73 3.75
C PRO A 46 -7.89 -18.13 2.39
N PHE A 47 -6.60 -17.85 2.13
CA PHE A 47 -6.15 -17.35 0.84
C PHE A 47 -6.74 -18.18 -0.30
N THR A 48 -7.67 -17.59 -1.04
CA THR A 48 -8.14 -18.18 -2.29
C THR A 48 -7.13 -17.83 -3.36
N GLY A 49 -6.66 -18.85 -4.10
CA GLY A 49 -5.74 -18.65 -5.22
C GLY A 49 -6.28 -17.57 -6.16
N PHE A 50 -5.44 -16.58 -6.43
CA PHE A 50 -5.71 -15.42 -7.25
C PHE A 50 -4.88 -15.57 -8.54
N ASP A 51 -5.08 -16.67 -9.24
CA ASP A 51 -4.39 -17.04 -10.49
C ASP A 51 -2.87 -17.30 -10.36
N THR A 52 -2.36 -18.23 -11.17
CA THR A 52 -0.95 -18.68 -11.18
C THR A 52 -0.18 -18.26 -12.44
N LEU A 53 -0.81 -17.49 -13.34
CA LEU A 53 -0.30 -17.30 -14.70
C LEU A 53 0.77 -16.21 -14.87
N HIS A 54 0.97 -15.33 -13.89
CA HIS A 54 1.72 -14.08 -14.10
C HIS A 54 2.93 -13.87 -13.17
N GLU A 55 3.20 -14.76 -12.22
CA GLU A 55 4.38 -14.68 -11.34
C GLU A 55 4.65 -13.26 -10.79
N PHE A 56 3.65 -12.61 -10.21
CA PHE A 56 3.72 -11.22 -9.79
C PHE A 56 4.79 -10.96 -8.70
N ARG A 57 5.47 -9.81 -8.80
CA ARG A 57 6.55 -9.38 -7.91
C ARG A 57 6.29 -8.09 -7.13
N SER A 58 5.26 -7.34 -7.50
CA SER A 58 4.81 -6.14 -6.77
C SER A 58 3.32 -5.98 -7.01
N MET A 59 2.58 -5.55 -5.98
CA MET A 59 1.14 -5.37 -6.06
C MET A 59 0.68 -4.17 -5.24
N ALA A 60 -0.41 -3.55 -5.67
CA ALA A 60 -1.06 -2.46 -4.97
C ALA A 60 -2.58 -2.52 -5.19
N THR A 61 -3.34 -2.01 -4.23
CA THR A 61 -4.81 -2.04 -4.27
C THR A 61 -5.38 -0.65 -3.98
N GLY A 62 -6.37 -0.23 -4.77
CA GLY A 62 -7.08 1.04 -4.59
C GLY A 62 -8.59 0.83 -4.61
N VAL A 63 -9.34 1.71 -3.93
CA VAL A 63 -10.80 1.69 -3.97
C VAL A 63 -11.28 2.80 -4.90
N ASN A 64 -11.98 2.41 -5.96
CA ASN A 64 -12.58 3.33 -6.92
C ASN A 64 -13.68 4.19 -6.28
N VAL A 65 -14.03 5.29 -6.95
CA VAL A 65 -15.08 6.21 -6.48
C VAL A 65 -16.44 5.52 -6.29
N ASP A 66 -16.71 4.50 -7.09
CA ASP A 66 -17.91 3.65 -7.04
C ASP A 66 -17.84 2.54 -5.97
N GLY A 67 -16.77 2.47 -5.19
CA GLY A 67 -16.58 1.49 -4.11
C GLY A 67 -16.01 0.14 -4.54
N ARG A 68 -15.70 -0.07 -5.83
CA ARG A 68 -15.05 -1.32 -6.28
C ARG A 68 -13.56 -1.28 -6.00
N VAL A 69 -13.00 -2.37 -5.46
CA VAL A 69 -11.55 -2.54 -5.33
C VAL A 69 -10.94 -2.80 -6.71
N GLU A 70 -9.79 -2.17 -6.98
CA GLU A 70 -8.94 -2.44 -8.13
C GLU A 70 -7.54 -2.82 -7.67
N VAL A 71 -7.03 -3.91 -8.25
CA VAL A 71 -5.73 -4.50 -7.96
C VAL A 71 -4.81 -4.22 -9.14
N PHE A 72 -3.63 -3.69 -8.86
CA PHE A 72 -2.53 -3.49 -9.81
C PHE A 72 -1.39 -4.44 -9.45
N ALA A 73 -0.78 -5.06 -10.44
CA ALA A 73 0.31 -6.00 -10.22
C ALA A 73 1.36 -5.93 -11.33
N ILE A 74 2.63 -6.07 -10.94
CA ILE A 74 3.77 -6.12 -11.85
C ILE A 74 4.27 -7.57 -11.91
N ASP A 75 4.40 -8.12 -13.11
CA ASP A 75 4.98 -9.46 -13.33
C ASP A 75 6.53 -9.45 -13.31
N ARG A 76 7.16 -10.63 -13.42
CA ARG A 76 8.63 -10.74 -13.39
C ARG A 76 9.35 -10.03 -14.53
N ILE A 77 8.69 -9.88 -15.68
CA ILE A 77 9.24 -9.19 -16.85
C ILE A 77 8.93 -7.68 -16.84
N GLY A 78 8.17 -7.22 -15.85
CA GLY A 78 7.90 -5.83 -15.55
C GLY A 78 6.59 -5.27 -16.11
N GLN A 79 5.75 -6.08 -16.76
CA GLN A 79 4.48 -5.60 -17.29
C GLN A 79 3.51 -5.30 -16.14
N LEU A 80 2.78 -4.20 -16.27
CA LEU A 80 1.78 -3.78 -15.31
C LEU A 80 0.41 -4.30 -15.75
N TRP A 81 -0.24 -5.00 -14.85
CA TRP A 81 -1.56 -5.61 -15.00
C TRP A 81 -2.52 -5.00 -14.00
N HIS A 82 -3.80 -5.03 -14.32
CA HIS A 82 -4.84 -4.67 -13.37
C HIS A 82 -6.08 -5.58 -13.50
N ARG A 83 -6.87 -5.62 -12.43
CA ARG A 83 -8.22 -6.19 -12.42
C ARG A 83 -9.04 -5.52 -11.32
N PHE A 84 -10.35 -5.57 -11.44
CA PHE A 84 -11.25 -4.86 -10.52
C PHE A 84 -12.41 -5.76 -10.07
N GLN A 85 -12.96 -5.46 -8.91
CA GLN A 85 -14.23 -6.04 -8.48
C GLN A 85 -15.32 -5.69 -9.51
N ILE A 86 -16.10 -6.68 -9.92
CA ILE A 86 -17.24 -6.46 -10.83
C ILE A 86 -18.37 -5.76 -10.06
N VAL A 87 -18.57 -6.15 -8.80
CA VAL A 87 -19.57 -5.58 -7.89
C VAL A 87 -18.87 -5.12 -6.63
N ALA A 88 -19.14 -3.88 -6.19
CA ALA A 88 -18.54 -3.32 -4.99
C ALA A 88 -18.86 -4.20 -3.76
N GLY A 89 -17.83 -4.53 -2.98
CA GLY A 89 -17.97 -5.39 -1.79
C GLY A 89 -18.16 -6.88 -2.08
N ALA A 90 -18.17 -7.32 -3.35
CA ALA A 90 -18.20 -8.74 -3.68
C ALA A 90 -16.79 -9.33 -3.69
N ASP A 91 -16.48 -10.20 -2.73
CA ASP A 91 -15.11 -10.71 -2.55
C ASP A 91 -14.68 -11.79 -3.54
N SER A 92 -15.63 -12.49 -4.16
CA SER A 92 -15.36 -13.57 -5.11
C SER A 92 -15.51 -13.14 -6.58
N SER A 93 -15.87 -11.89 -6.87
CA SER A 93 -16.27 -11.44 -8.21
C SER A 93 -15.36 -10.34 -8.73
N PHE A 94 -14.27 -10.73 -9.39
CA PHE A 94 -13.33 -9.83 -10.05
C PHE A 94 -13.29 -10.06 -11.57
N SER A 95 -13.00 -9.01 -12.34
CA SER A 95 -12.71 -9.10 -13.76
C SER A 95 -11.50 -10.02 -14.03
N PRO A 96 -11.31 -10.53 -15.25
CA PRO A 96 -10.03 -11.08 -15.68
C PRO A 96 -8.91 -10.04 -15.54
N TRP A 97 -7.66 -10.51 -15.47
CA TRP A 97 -6.49 -9.62 -15.59
C TRP A 97 -6.45 -9.00 -16.98
N ALA A 98 -6.26 -7.68 -17.02
CA ALA A 98 -6.01 -6.93 -18.24
C ALA A 98 -4.62 -6.29 -18.15
N LYS A 99 -3.95 -6.19 -19.29
CA LYS A 99 -2.66 -5.48 -19.36
C LYS A 99 -2.92 -3.98 -19.28
N PHE A 100 -2.31 -3.33 -18.30
CA PHE A 100 -2.46 -1.90 -18.02
C PHE A 100 -1.34 -1.07 -18.68
N ASP A 101 -0.13 -1.63 -18.75
CA ASP A 101 1.02 -1.07 -19.45
C ASP A 101 2.10 -2.14 -19.71
N SER A 102 2.96 -1.93 -20.71
CA SER A 102 4.07 -2.83 -21.07
C SER A 102 5.47 -2.30 -20.70
N SER A 103 5.55 -1.16 -20.03
CA SER A 103 6.82 -0.60 -19.55
C SER A 103 7.48 -1.52 -18.52
N ALA A 104 8.81 -1.51 -18.41
CA ALA A 104 9.58 -2.39 -17.53
C ALA A 104 9.58 -1.91 -16.05
N PHE A 105 8.41 -1.89 -15.41
CA PHE A 105 8.26 -1.46 -14.03
C PHE A 105 8.73 -2.52 -13.04
N VAL A 106 9.15 -2.10 -11.84
CA VAL A 106 9.66 -2.98 -10.76
C VAL A 106 8.86 -2.87 -9.46
N SER A 107 8.21 -1.72 -9.20
CA SER A 107 7.34 -1.51 -8.04
C SER A 107 6.12 -0.70 -8.45
N VAL A 108 4.96 -1.03 -7.90
CA VAL A 108 3.70 -0.27 -8.06
C VAL A 108 3.14 0.11 -6.70
N SER A 109 2.58 1.31 -6.60
CA SER A 109 1.76 1.77 -5.48
C SER A 109 0.57 2.55 -6.03
N VAL A 110 -0.53 2.58 -5.30
CA VAL A 110 -1.72 3.36 -5.65
C VAL A 110 -2.23 4.13 -4.44
N ALA A 111 -2.64 5.37 -4.64
CA ALA A 111 -3.29 6.19 -3.62
C ALA A 111 -4.50 6.90 -4.23
N ARG A 112 -5.44 7.32 -3.38
CA ARG A 112 -6.69 7.95 -3.82
C ARG A 112 -6.64 9.45 -3.61
N ASN A 113 -6.76 10.23 -4.67
CA ASN A 113 -6.88 11.68 -4.58
C ASN A 113 -8.16 12.09 -3.80
N GLN A 114 -8.20 13.32 -3.31
CA GLN A 114 -9.33 13.85 -2.54
C GLN A 114 -10.65 13.81 -3.32
N ASN A 115 -10.60 14.03 -4.64
CA ASN A 115 -11.76 13.92 -5.54
C ASN A 115 -12.21 12.46 -5.79
N GLY A 116 -11.51 11.48 -5.21
CA GLY A 116 -11.83 10.07 -5.31
C GLY A 116 -11.11 9.33 -6.44
N ALA A 117 -10.37 10.01 -7.32
CA ALA A 117 -9.64 9.38 -8.42
C ALA A 117 -8.42 8.60 -7.92
N LEU A 118 -8.24 7.38 -8.41
CA LEU A 118 -7.02 6.62 -8.17
C LEU A 118 -5.83 7.25 -8.91
N GLN A 119 -4.68 7.33 -8.25
CA GLN A 119 -3.41 7.70 -8.84
C GLN A 119 -2.39 6.59 -8.61
N VAL A 120 -1.89 6.05 -9.71
CA VAL A 120 -0.91 4.96 -9.73
C VAL A 120 0.48 5.57 -9.83
N PHE A 121 1.41 5.00 -9.06
CA PHE A 121 2.83 5.31 -9.07
C PHE A 121 3.59 4.03 -9.40
N ALA A 122 4.58 4.11 -10.28
CA ALA A 122 5.42 2.98 -10.61
C ALA A 122 6.89 3.40 -10.77
N SER A 123 7.80 2.58 -10.24
CA SER A 123 9.24 2.72 -10.51
C SER A 123 9.68 1.72 -11.58
N ASN A 124 10.75 2.02 -12.31
CA ASN A 124 11.38 1.09 -13.25
C ASN A 124 12.80 0.68 -12.83
N ALA A 125 13.40 -0.26 -13.56
CA ALA A 125 14.75 -0.76 -13.27
C ALA A 125 15.86 0.30 -13.40
N SER A 126 15.59 1.40 -14.10
CA SER A 126 16.49 2.56 -14.23
C SER A 126 16.31 3.57 -13.09
N GLY A 127 15.55 3.23 -12.05
CA GLY A 127 15.31 4.10 -10.89
C GLY A 127 14.35 5.26 -11.17
N GLN A 128 13.66 5.29 -12.31
CA GLN A 128 12.73 6.36 -12.64
C GLN A 128 11.36 6.08 -12.03
N VAL A 129 10.69 7.13 -11.55
CA VAL A 129 9.32 7.06 -11.02
C VAL A 129 8.35 7.78 -11.94
N PHE A 130 7.22 7.14 -12.20
CA PHE A 130 6.15 7.65 -13.04
C PHE A 130 4.83 7.64 -12.27
N THR A 131 3.92 8.52 -12.66
CA THR A 131 2.56 8.54 -12.15
C THR A 131 1.54 8.72 -13.27
N ARG A 132 0.36 8.15 -13.10
CA ARG A 132 -0.83 8.51 -13.88
C ARG A 132 -2.07 8.50 -13.01
N THR A 133 -3.05 9.32 -13.37
CA THR A 133 -4.28 9.48 -12.61
C THR A 133 -5.49 9.09 -13.44
N GLN A 134 -6.45 8.47 -12.77
CA GLN A 134 -7.75 8.14 -13.32
C GLN A 134 -8.54 9.41 -13.67
N VAL A 135 -9.24 9.39 -14.81
CA VAL A 135 -10.06 10.49 -15.31
C VAL A 135 -11.53 10.16 -15.02
N LEU A 136 -12.17 10.96 -14.16
CA LEU A 136 -13.52 10.68 -13.66
C LEU A 136 -14.66 11.06 -14.61
N SER A 137 -14.39 11.74 -15.74
CA SER A 137 -15.42 12.40 -16.57
C SER A 137 -15.72 11.73 -17.92
N SER A 138 -15.29 10.49 -18.15
CA SER A 138 -15.36 9.82 -19.48
C SER A 138 -16.34 8.64 -19.57
N ASP A 139 -17.33 8.56 -18.68
CA ASP A 139 -18.15 7.36 -18.51
C ASP A 139 -19.22 7.11 -19.59
N THR A 140 -19.19 5.90 -20.16
CA THR A 140 -20.33 5.25 -20.82
C THR A 140 -20.38 3.77 -20.42
N PHE A 141 -21.49 3.33 -19.82
CA PHE A 141 -21.75 1.93 -19.43
C PHE A 141 -22.58 1.23 -20.51
N PRO A 142 -22.03 0.29 -21.31
CA PRO A 142 -22.81 -0.26 -22.42
C PRO A 142 -23.81 -1.33 -22.00
N THR A 143 -23.50 -2.28 -21.11
CA THR A 143 -24.45 -3.34 -20.67
C THR A 143 -23.92 -4.20 -19.50
N PRO A 144 -24.81 -4.91 -18.75
CA PRO A 144 -24.44 -5.88 -17.70
C PRO A 144 -23.57 -7.07 -18.17
N ALA A 145 -23.56 -7.38 -19.46
CA ALA A 145 -22.78 -8.49 -20.01
C ALA A 145 -21.28 -8.17 -20.17
N ASN A 146 -20.89 -6.90 -20.03
CA ASN A 146 -19.51 -6.47 -20.15
C ASN A 146 -19.25 -5.30 -19.19
N PRO A 147 -19.12 -5.56 -17.88
CA PRO A 147 -18.95 -4.52 -16.87
C PRO A 147 -17.59 -3.84 -17.07
N LYS A 148 -17.56 -2.80 -17.89
CA LYS A 148 -16.43 -1.88 -17.96
C LYS A 148 -16.45 -1.00 -16.71
N PRO A 149 -15.32 -0.80 -16.03
CA PRO A 149 -15.23 0.13 -14.93
C PRO A 149 -15.72 1.51 -15.32
N ALA A 150 -16.32 2.20 -14.35
CA ALA A 150 -16.68 3.62 -14.38
C ALA A 150 -15.48 4.58 -14.54
N VAL A 151 -14.31 4.11 -15.00
CA VAL A 151 -13.03 4.83 -14.78
C VAL A 151 -11.81 4.30 -15.61
N ASP A 152 -12.01 3.61 -16.74
CA ASP A 152 -10.89 3.06 -17.55
C ASP A 152 -10.04 4.11 -18.29
N THR A 153 -10.40 5.38 -18.20
CA THR A 153 -9.59 6.45 -18.80
C THR A 153 -8.56 6.93 -17.79
N TRP A 154 -7.29 6.85 -18.17
CA TRP A 154 -6.17 7.31 -17.38
C TRP A 154 -5.45 8.42 -18.13
N THR A 155 -4.87 9.37 -17.41
CA THR A 155 -3.91 10.30 -17.99
C THR A 155 -2.72 9.54 -18.57
N PRO A 156 -1.96 10.13 -19.51
CA PRO A 156 -0.63 9.62 -19.85
C PRO A 156 0.26 9.52 -18.59
N TRP A 157 1.27 8.66 -18.65
CA TRP A 157 2.31 8.63 -17.63
C TRP A 157 3.09 9.94 -17.63
N ALA A 158 3.24 10.53 -16.44
CA ALA A 158 4.10 11.67 -16.19
C ALA A 158 5.26 11.25 -15.28
N ALA A 159 6.46 11.76 -15.58
CA ALA A 159 7.65 11.46 -14.78
C ALA A 159 7.67 12.30 -13.50
N LEU A 160 8.06 11.68 -12.39
CA LEU A 160 8.32 12.31 -11.09
C LEU A 160 9.84 12.33 -10.78
N THR A 161 10.69 12.12 -11.79
CA THR A 161 12.12 11.85 -11.60
C THR A 161 12.91 13.04 -11.10
N ASN A 162 13.56 12.88 -9.94
CA ASN A 162 14.76 13.59 -9.49
C ASN A 162 15.53 12.73 -8.47
N GLY A 163 15.78 11.46 -8.80
CA GLY A 163 16.50 10.49 -7.96
C GLY A 163 16.43 9.06 -8.52
N TRP A 164 17.29 8.16 -8.06
CA TRP A 164 17.24 6.72 -8.34
C TRP A 164 16.36 6.03 -7.30
N ILE A 165 15.14 5.64 -7.65
CA ILE A 165 14.15 5.02 -6.74
C ILE A 165 13.71 3.65 -7.26
N SER A 166 13.88 2.60 -6.46
CA SER A 166 13.58 1.20 -6.83
C SER A 166 12.27 0.67 -6.26
N GLN A 167 11.77 1.24 -5.15
CA GLN A 167 10.46 0.92 -4.57
C GLN A 167 9.65 2.20 -4.36
N VAL A 168 8.32 2.11 -4.48
CA VAL A 168 7.40 3.20 -4.18
C VAL A 168 6.31 2.76 -3.20
N ALA A 169 5.91 3.64 -2.29
CA ALA A 169 4.77 3.46 -1.40
C ALA A 169 4.06 4.80 -1.20
N ALA A 170 2.74 4.85 -1.41
CA ALA A 170 1.96 6.08 -1.40
C ALA A 170 0.73 5.98 -0.50
N ALA A 171 0.43 7.06 0.21
CA ALA A 171 -0.79 7.19 1.00
C ALA A 171 -1.33 8.63 0.90
N THR A 172 -2.65 8.77 1.02
CA THR A 172 -3.30 10.09 1.03
C THR A 172 -3.45 10.57 2.46
N ASN A 173 -2.75 11.62 2.87
CA ASN A 173 -2.86 12.14 4.23
C ASN A 173 -4.27 12.73 4.52
N SER A 174 -4.53 13.09 5.77
CA SER A 174 -5.86 13.56 6.20
C SER A 174 -6.27 14.92 5.58
N LEU A 175 -5.39 15.58 4.84
CA LEU A 175 -5.69 16.81 4.09
C LEU A 175 -6.04 16.54 2.63
N GLY A 176 -6.09 15.27 2.21
CA GLY A 176 -6.40 14.89 0.83
C GLY A 176 -5.21 15.05 -0.13
N ARG A 177 -3.98 15.16 0.40
CA ARG A 177 -2.75 15.21 -0.41
C ARG A 177 -2.06 13.86 -0.37
N ILE A 178 -1.64 13.37 -1.53
CA ILE A 178 -0.84 12.15 -1.62
C ILE A 178 0.60 12.43 -1.22
N GLU A 179 1.11 11.58 -0.35
CA GLU A 179 2.53 11.48 -0.02
C GLU A 179 3.09 10.19 -0.58
N LEU A 180 4.26 10.31 -1.21
CA LEU A 180 4.95 9.26 -1.92
C LEU A 180 6.33 9.07 -1.31
N PHE A 181 6.59 7.86 -0.86
CA PHE A 181 7.88 7.42 -0.34
C PHE A 181 8.55 6.52 -1.36
N GLY A 182 9.87 6.54 -1.38
CA GLY A 182 10.64 5.65 -2.24
C GLY A 182 11.98 5.26 -1.64
N LEU A 183 12.46 4.07 -2.01
CA LEU A 183 13.78 3.59 -1.60
C LEU A 183 14.78 3.81 -2.73
N GLY A 184 15.88 4.50 -2.41
CA GLY A 184 16.98 4.72 -3.34
C GLY A 184 18.11 3.73 -3.20
N ILE A 185 19.24 4.07 -3.83
CA ILE A 185 20.47 3.25 -3.77
C ILE A 185 20.88 3.04 -2.30
N GLY A 186 21.21 1.80 -1.96
CA GLY A 186 21.59 1.43 -0.58
C GLY A 186 20.44 1.45 0.42
N GLY A 187 19.19 1.52 -0.03
CA GLY A 187 18.02 1.50 0.85
C GLY A 187 17.76 2.81 1.59
N VAL A 188 18.23 3.94 1.04
CA VAL A 188 17.95 5.27 1.59
C VAL A 188 16.49 5.64 1.33
N LEU A 189 15.77 6.07 2.35
CA LEU A 189 14.38 6.52 2.23
C LEU A 189 14.32 7.96 1.68
N PHE A 190 13.50 8.16 0.66
CA PHE A 190 13.13 9.47 0.13
C PHE A 190 11.64 9.71 0.28
N GLN A 191 11.26 10.99 0.39
CA GLN A 191 9.87 11.46 0.36
C GLN A 191 9.65 12.45 -0.77
N ARG A 192 8.42 12.46 -1.28
CA ARG A 192 7.86 13.44 -2.22
C ARG A 192 6.38 13.61 -1.90
N GLN A 193 5.81 14.79 -2.03
CA GLN A 193 4.41 15.01 -1.70
C GLN A 193 3.69 15.92 -2.70
N GLN A 194 2.38 15.72 -2.84
CA GLN A 194 1.52 16.73 -3.42
C GLN A 194 1.56 17.99 -2.56
N LEU A 195 1.71 19.14 -3.20
CA LEU A 195 1.65 20.45 -2.53
C LEU A 195 0.21 20.95 -2.39
N LYS A 196 -0.70 20.45 -3.23
CA LYS A 196 -2.14 20.69 -3.19
C LYS A 196 -2.92 19.41 -3.51
N PRO A 197 -4.14 19.23 -2.97
CA PRO A 197 -4.98 18.09 -3.32
C PRO A 197 -5.24 17.97 -4.82
N ASN A 198 -5.41 16.74 -5.31
CA ASN A 198 -5.73 16.44 -6.71
C ASN A 198 -4.67 16.92 -7.72
N ALA A 199 -3.41 17.00 -7.29
CA ALA A 199 -2.28 17.33 -8.15
C ALA A 199 -1.91 16.13 -9.05
N THR A 200 -2.45 16.11 -10.28
CA THR A 200 -2.29 15.00 -11.22
C THR A 200 -1.08 15.14 -12.16
N ASP A 201 -0.66 16.37 -12.47
CA ASP A 201 0.47 16.65 -13.37
C ASP A 201 1.68 17.19 -12.59
N PRO A 202 2.76 16.40 -12.43
CA PRO A 202 3.97 16.82 -11.73
C PRO A 202 4.83 17.83 -12.49
N SER A 203 4.59 18.07 -13.79
CA SER A 203 5.33 19.08 -14.56
C SER A 203 4.86 20.51 -14.27
N THR A 204 3.66 20.67 -13.71
CA THR A 204 3.11 21.97 -13.32
C THR A 204 3.74 22.44 -12.01
N ALA A 205 4.36 23.63 -12.01
CA ALA A 205 4.96 24.21 -10.81
C ALA A 205 3.97 24.31 -9.63
N GLY A 206 4.44 23.98 -8.41
CA GLY A 206 3.61 24.04 -7.20
C GLY A 206 2.58 22.91 -7.06
N THR A 207 2.71 21.82 -7.83
CA THR A 207 1.84 20.64 -7.70
C THR A 207 2.46 19.55 -6.83
N TRP A 208 3.75 19.30 -6.99
CA TRP A 208 4.52 18.27 -6.29
C TRP A 208 5.82 18.88 -5.77
N SER A 209 6.24 18.47 -4.58
CA SER A 209 7.59 18.77 -4.07
C SER A 209 8.65 18.04 -4.90
N GLU A 210 9.92 18.38 -4.72
CA GLU A 210 11.00 17.50 -5.18
C GLU A 210 11.19 16.28 -4.28
N TRP A 211 11.96 15.30 -4.74
CA TRP A 211 12.41 14.21 -3.87
C TRP A 211 13.41 14.76 -2.85
N ALA A 212 13.17 14.45 -1.58
CA ALA A 212 14.08 14.79 -0.48
C ALA A 212 14.40 13.53 0.33
N PRO A 213 15.65 13.33 0.78
CA PRO A 213 15.97 12.22 1.68
C PRO A 213 15.26 12.40 3.03
N VAL A 214 14.92 11.28 3.66
CA VAL A 214 14.49 11.22 5.06
C VAL A 214 15.70 10.82 5.91
N ASN A 215 16.49 11.79 6.37
CA ASN A 215 17.86 11.52 6.82
C ASN A 215 17.96 10.66 8.10
N HIS A 216 16.89 10.61 8.90
CA HIS A 216 16.84 9.83 10.15
C HIS A 216 16.24 8.43 9.98
N ALA A 217 15.94 8.01 8.75
CA ALA A 217 15.45 6.66 8.48
C ALA A 217 16.53 5.58 8.69
N PRO A 218 16.15 4.32 9.01
CA PRO A 218 17.07 3.21 9.05
C PRO A 218 17.82 3.07 7.73
N ALA A 219 19.11 2.72 7.80
CA ALA A 219 19.89 2.40 6.62
C ALA A 219 19.46 1.04 6.03
N HIS A 220 19.75 0.83 4.75
CA HIS A 220 19.56 -0.46 4.08
C HIS A 220 18.12 -0.99 4.10
N LEU A 221 17.13 -0.09 4.03
CA LEU A 221 15.75 -0.50 3.79
C LEU A 221 15.65 -1.22 2.43
N ARG A 222 14.89 -2.31 2.41
CA ARG A 222 14.52 -3.04 1.18
C ARG A 222 13.02 -3.06 0.93
N GLU A 223 12.23 -2.71 1.95
CA GLU A 223 10.79 -2.61 1.85
C GLU A 223 10.30 -1.43 2.69
N ILE A 224 9.43 -0.59 2.11
CA ILE A 224 8.69 0.46 2.80
C ILE A 224 7.19 0.29 2.53
N SER A 225 6.39 0.44 3.57
CA SER A 225 4.93 0.47 3.47
C SER A 225 4.39 1.64 4.27
N VAL A 226 3.32 2.27 3.77
CA VAL A 226 2.72 3.48 4.37
C VAL A 226 1.20 3.39 4.35
N THR A 227 0.56 3.88 5.41
CA THR A 227 -0.89 4.06 5.49
C THR A 227 -1.21 5.34 6.27
N THR A 228 -2.42 5.85 6.12
CA THR A 228 -2.93 6.89 7.03
C THR A 228 -3.11 6.34 8.42
N ALA A 229 -2.83 7.14 9.45
CA ALA A 229 -3.11 6.81 10.84
C ALA A 229 -4.26 7.69 11.38
N PRO A 230 -5.52 7.41 11.02
CA PRO A 230 -6.64 8.35 11.24
C PRO A 230 -6.87 8.72 12.71
N ALA A 231 -6.59 7.81 13.65
CA ALA A 231 -6.71 8.07 15.10
C ALA A 231 -5.79 9.19 15.61
N THR A 232 -4.74 9.54 14.85
CA THR A 232 -3.77 10.59 15.20
C THR A 232 -4.07 11.94 14.53
N GLY A 233 -5.09 12.00 13.66
CA GLY A 233 -5.37 13.17 12.83
C GLY A 233 -4.61 13.13 11.50
N ARG A 234 -3.56 13.96 11.37
CA ARG A 234 -2.83 14.19 10.09
C ARG A 234 -1.75 13.17 9.77
N ALA A 235 -1.46 12.24 10.68
CA ALA A 235 -0.24 11.46 10.55
C ALA A 235 -0.33 10.31 9.54
N LEU A 236 0.82 9.98 8.96
CA LEU A 236 1.05 8.74 8.24
C LEU A 236 1.85 7.77 9.12
N PHE A 237 1.49 6.50 9.05
CA PHE A 237 2.27 5.42 9.64
C PHE A 237 3.16 4.77 8.59
N LEU A 238 4.43 4.60 8.91
CA LEU A 238 5.42 3.98 8.05
C LEU A 238 5.99 2.73 8.73
N ALA A 239 6.15 1.66 7.96
CA ALA A 239 6.91 0.47 8.35
C ALA A 239 8.00 0.16 7.33
N GLY A 240 9.24 0.08 7.79
CA GLY A 240 10.43 -0.17 6.99
C GLY A 240 11.12 -1.46 7.39
N LEU A 241 11.43 -2.33 6.41
CA LEU A 241 12.15 -3.58 6.61
C LEU A 241 13.53 -3.51 5.96
N THR A 242 14.59 -3.80 6.71
CA THR A 242 15.97 -3.81 6.20
C THR A 242 16.31 -5.10 5.47
N ASP A 243 17.41 -5.11 4.72
CA ASP A 243 18.01 -6.29 4.09
C ASP A 243 18.38 -7.39 5.10
N SER A 244 18.73 -7.01 6.33
CA SER A 244 18.96 -7.88 7.49
C SER A 244 17.68 -8.33 8.20
N PHE A 245 16.50 -8.00 7.65
CA PHE A 245 15.19 -8.36 8.20
C PHE A 245 14.87 -7.73 9.57
N GLN A 246 15.42 -6.55 9.84
CA GLN A 246 15.03 -5.73 10.97
C GLN A 246 13.86 -4.84 10.56
N LEU A 247 12.79 -4.88 11.35
CA LEU A 247 11.59 -4.08 11.11
C LEU A 247 11.62 -2.83 11.99
N PHE A 248 11.28 -1.70 11.38
CA PHE A 248 11.17 -0.42 12.05
C PHE A 248 9.84 0.25 11.73
N GLU A 249 9.34 1.05 12.66
CA GLU A 249 8.15 1.88 12.49
C GLU A 249 8.44 3.35 12.81
N ALA A 250 7.75 4.26 12.13
CA ALA A 250 7.73 5.68 12.44
C ALA A 250 6.38 6.30 12.05
N MET A 251 6.08 7.46 12.63
CA MET A 251 4.97 8.30 12.21
C MET A 251 5.51 9.56 11.54
N LYS A 252 4.90 9.99 10.44
CA LYS A 252 5.05 11.36 9.93
C LYS A 252 3.86 12.17 10.43
N LEU A 253 4.09 13.18 11.26
CA LEU A 253 3.06 13.88 12.05
C LEU A 253 2.47 15.10 11.33
N THR A 254 3.25 15.74 10.48
CA THR A 254 2.90 16.99 9.77
C THR A 254 3.23 16.86 8.28
N ASP A 255 2.76 17.83 7.49
CA ASP A 255 2.94 17.88 6.03
C ASP A 255 3.94 18.95 5.57
N THR A 256 4.73 19.47 6.52
CA THR A 256 5.64 20.60 6.35
C THR A 256 6.85 20.30 5.47
N PHE A 257 7.01 19.04 5.04
CA PHE A 257 8.08 18.53 4.18
C PHE A 257 9.47 18.68 4.81
N SER A 258 9.60 18.28 6.07
CA SER A 258 10.83 18.32 6.85
C SER A 258 11.16 16.97 7.44
N ASP A 259 12.43 16.71 7.71
CA ASP A 259 12.87 15.54 8.51
C ASP A 259 12.32 15.59 9.94
N ALA A 260 12.09 16.80 10.47
CA ALA A 260 11.47 16.99 11.77
C ALA A 260 9.99 16.60 11.80
N ASP A 261 9.38 16.27 10.65
CA ASP A 261 7.99 15.81 10.61
C ASP A 261 7.86 14.36 11.11
N PHE A 262 8.98 13.63 11.21
CA PHE A 262 8.98 12.22 11.60
C PHE A 262 9.29 12.05 13.08
N THR A 263 8.58 11.12 13.73
CA THR A 263 9.06 10.56 14.99
C THR A 263 10.38 9.83 14.77
N HIS A 264 11.09 9.51 15.85
CA HIS A 264 12.17 8.53 15.77
C HIS A 264 11.67 7.20 15.18
N TRP A 265 12.57 6.43 14.58
CA TRP A 265 12.28 5.08 14.10
C TRP A 265 12.45 4.06 15.22
N GLY A 266 11.39 3.32 15.51
CA GLY A 266 11.35 2.32 16.57
C GLY A 266 11.52 0.94 16.03
N GLN A 267 12.41 0.15 16.61
CA GLN A 267 12.57 -1.24 16.21
C GLN A 267 11.40 -2.09 16.73
N VAL A 268 10.81 -2.88 15.83
CA VAL A 268 9.72 -3.83 16.09
C VAL A 268 10.32 -5.24 16.16
N PRO A 269 9.78 -6.17 16.97
CA PRO A 269 10.27 -7.54 17.02
C PRO A 269 10.41 -8.18 15.63
N ALA A 270 11.56 -8.85 15.45
CA ALA A 270 12.01 -9.40 14.18
C ALA A 270 11.27 -10.70 13.79
N GLY A 271 11.68 -11.31 12.68
CA GLY A 271 11.07 -12.52 12.13
C GLY A 271 10.16 -12.28 10.93
N ILE A 272 10.11 -11.04 10.45
CA ILE A 272 9.36 -10.63 9.27
C ILE A 272 10.25 -10.62 8.02
N ARG A 273 9.71 -11.11 6.92
CA ARG A 273 10.32 -11.25 5.58
C ARG A 273 9.67 -10.33 4.56
N HIS A 274 8.39 -10.00 4.72
CA HIS A 274 7.67 -9.00 3.94
C HIS A 274 6.70 -8.24 4.83
N ILE A 275 6.46 -6.96 4.54
CA ILE A 275 5.62 -6.09 5.38
C ILE A 275 4.65 -5.25 4.56
N ALA A 276 3.42 -5.18 5.03
CA ALA A 276 2.42 -4.23 4.54
C ALA A 276 1.69 -3.60 5.73
N VAL A 277 1.28 -2.34 5.58
CA VAL A 277 0.46 -1.64 6.57
C VAL A 277 -0.86 -1.21 5.96
N GLY A 278 -1.92 -1.24 6.76
CA GLY A 278 -3.26 -0.80 6.37
C GLY A 278 -4.11 -0.54 7.60
N ASN A 279 -5.33 -0.03 7.41
CA ASN A 279 -6.25 0.26 8.50
C ASN A 279 -7.36 -0.79 8.55
N GLU A 280 -7.74 -1.20 9.76
CA GLU A 280 -8.92 -2.04 9.97
C GLU A 280 -10.18 -1.14 9.99
N ALA A 281 -11.24 -1.52 9.25
CA ALA A 281 -12.48 -0.74 9.30
C ALA A 281 -13.21 -0.99 10.62
N GLY A 282 -13.50 0.07 11.37
CA GLY A 282 -14.11 0.00 12.69
C GLY A 282 -14.00 1.34 13.43
N SER A 283 -14.50 1.41 14.66
CA SER A 283 -14.57 2.67 15.45
C SER A 283 -13.21 3.22 15.91
N SER A 284 -12.15 2.41 15.90
CA SER A 284 -10.78 2.84 16.26
C SER A 284 -9.97 3.34 15.06
N GLY A 285 -10.18 2.78 13.86
CA GLY A 285 -9.31 3.07 12.71
C GLY A 285 -7.84 2.67 12.94
N ALA A 286 -7.62 1.66 13.78
CA ALA A 286 -6.29 1.23 14.18
C ALA A 286 -5.47 0.75 12.98
N VAL A 287 -4.19 1.14 12.96
CA VAL A 287 -3.24 0.68 11.95
C VAL A 287 -2.88 -0.78 12.25
N GLN A 288 -2.89 -1.61 11.21
CA GLN A 288 -2.47 -3.00 11.24
C GLN A 288 -1.20 -3.16 10.41
N MET A 289 -0.22 -3.85 10.97
CA MET A 289 0.87 -4.44 10.20
C MET A 289 0.53 -5.87 9.86
N ILE A 290 0.71 -6.23 8.58
CA ILE A 290 0.64 -7.60 8.09
C ILE A 290 2.02 -7.97 7.58
N GLY A 291 2.57 -9.07 8.09
CA GLY A 291 3.88 -9.54 7.69
C GLY A 291 3.89 -11.02 7.36
N THR A 292 4.96 -11.47 6.72
CA THR A 292 5.23 -12.91 6.53
C THR A 292 6.53 -13.30 7.18
N ASN A 293 6.68 -14.50 7.70
CA ASN A 293 7.95 -14.98 8.26
C ASN A 293 8.71 -15.89 7.28
N SER A 294 9.88 -16.41 7.71
CA SER A 294 10.70 -17.31 6.89
C SER A 294 10.03 -18.65 6.55
N ALA A 295 9.00 -19.04 7.29
CA ALA A 295 8.18 -20.22 6.99
C ALA A 295 7.00 -19.90 6.05
N GLY A 296 6.85 -18.64 5.62
CA GLY A 296 5.73 -18.18 4.82
C GLY A 296 4.41 -18.09 5.59
N SER A 297 4.43 -18.20 6.93
CA SER A 297 3.25 -17.91 7.74
C SER A 297 2.95 -16.41 7.68
N VAL A 298 1.68 -16.05 7.63
CA VAL A 298 1.23 -14.66 7.71
C VAL A 298 0.98 -14.29 9.17
N LEU A 299 1.45 -13.12 9.57
CA LEU A 299 1.35 -12.60 10.92
C LEU A 299 0.71 -11.22 10.88
N ARG A 300 -0.03 -10.89 11.94
CA ARG A 300 -0.57 -9.56 12.19
C ARG A 300 0.04 -8.96 13.44
N ASN A 301 0.17 -7.64 13.45
CA ASN A 301 0.51 -6.85 14.62
C ASN A 301 -0.35 -5.58 14.60
N SER A 302 -1.20 -5.43 15.63
CA SER A 302 -2.07 -4.27 15.76
C SER A 302 -1.29 -3.14 16.41
N VAL A 303 -1.16 -2.03 15.70
CA VAL A 303 -0.50 -0.83 16.21
C VAL A 303 -1.50 -0.16 17.16
N PRO A 304 -1.15 0.03 18.45
CA PRO A 304 -2.06 0.67 19.41
C PRO A 304 -2.52 2.04 18.92
N ASP A 305 -3.77 2.44 19.21
CA ASP A 305 -4.26 3.79 18.91
C ASP A 305 -3.43 4.83 19.66
N ARG A 306 -2.53 5.52 18.96
CA ARG A 306 -1.63 6.52 19.54
C ARG A 306 -2.30 7.89 19.50
N VAL A 307 -3.25 8.15 20.40
CA VAL A 307 -3.91 9.46 20.50
C VAL A 307 -2.92 10.48 21.09
N GLY A 308 -2.40 11.37 20.24
CA GLY A 308 -1.70 12.60 20.66
C GLY A 308 -0.23 12.44 21.06
N GLY A 309 0.69 12.71 20.13
CA GLY A 309 2.12 12.90 20.42
C GLY A 309 2.66 14.17 19.78
N THR A 310 3.52 14.88 20.50
CA THR A 310 4.36 15.98 19.95
C THR A 310 5.51 15.39 19.12
N ILE A 311 6.10 16.22 18.25
CA ILE A 311 7.25 15.88 17.39
C ILE A 311 8.45 15.31 18.18
N ASP A 312 8.61 15.71 19.45
CA ASP A 312 9.68 15.25 20.35
C ASP A 312 9.39 13.94 21.10
N ALA A 313 8.25 13.28 20.83
CA ALA A 313 8.01 11.96 21.39
C ALA A 313 8.94 10.95 20.68
N VAL A 314 9.96 10.47 21.43
CA VAL A 314 10.59 9.14 21.18
C VAL A 314 9.45 8.19 20.83
N VAL A 315 9.63 7.33 19.81
CA VAL A 315 8.68 6.25 19.45
C VAL A 315 7.98 5.81 20.73
N PRO A 316 6.66 5.97 20.88
CA PRO A 316 6.06 5.78 22.19
C PRO A 316 6.31 4.34 22.61
N THR A 317 7.11 4.19 23.66
CA THR A 317 7.48 2.91 24.22
C THR A 317 6.25 2.27 24.88
N PRO A 318 6.05 0.96 24.69
CA PRO A 318 6.87 0.09 23.85
C PRO A 318 6.45 0.15 22.36
N PRO A 319 7.39 -0.11 21.43
CA PRO A 319 7.07 -0.39 20.03
C PRO A 319 6.02 -1.52 19.93
N SER A 320 5.34 -1.64 18.79
CA SER A 320 4.40 -2.74 18.57
C SER A 320 5.07 -4.10 18.88
N THR A 321 4.58 -4.90 19.83
CA THR A 321 5.39 -6.00 20.42
C THR A 321 4.89 -7.42 20.17
N ALA A 322 3.59 -7.64 19.90
CA ALA A 322 3.05 -9.00 19.78
C ALA A 322 2.59 -9.30 18.34
N TRP A 323 3.36 -10.14 17.65
CA TRP A 323 2.91 -10.76 16.40
C TRP A 323 1.99 -11.93 16.71
N THR A 324 0.80 -11.91 16.10
CA THR A 324 -0.13 -13.05 16.12
C THR A 324 -0.09 -13.73 14.76
N THR A 325 0.15 -15.04 14.74
CA THR A 325 0.07 -15.82 13.49
C THR A 325 -1.40 -15.90 13.07
N LEU A 326 -1.69 -15.56 11.82
CA LEU A 326 -3.03 -15.66 11.27
C LEU A 326 -3.35 -17.13 10.93
N PRO A 327 -4.54 -17.64 11.28
CA PRO A 327 -4.95 -18.99 10.92
C PRO A 327 -5.16 -19.08 9.40
N GLY A 328 -4.51 -20.03 8.74
CA GLY A 328 -4.61 -20.17 7.28
C GLY A 328 -3.38 -20.82 6.65
N ARG A 329 -3.47 -21.17 5.36
CA ARG A 329 -2.39 -21.85 4.62
C ARG A 329 -1.16 -20.94 4.52
N GLN A 330 0.03 -21.49 4.81
CA GLN A 330 1.30 -20.79 4.64
C GLN A 330 1.47 -20.36 3.18
N LEU A 331 1.81 -19.09 2.94
CA LEU A 331 2.18 -18.60 1.61
C LEU A 331 3.50 -19.24 1.09
N GLY A 332 4.20 -20.02 1.93
CA GLY A 332 5.52 -20.59 1.67
C GLY A 332 5.61 -22.11 1.45
N VAL A 333 4.51 -22.87 1.39
CA VAL A 333 4.60 -24.32 1.13
C VAL A 333 3.69 -24.75 -0.02
N PHE A 334 4.29 -24.75 -1.21
CA PHE A 334 3.89 -25.63 -2.30
C PHE A 334 5.18 -26.20 -2.88
N THR A 335 5.56 -27.40 -2.43
CA THR A 335 6.60 -28.19 -3.10
C THR A 335 6.06 -28.65 -4.45
N SER A 336 6.88 -28.43 -5.49
CA SER A 336 6.87 -28.98 -6.87
C SER A 336 5.56 -29.49 -7.44
#